data_AF-A0A1Y4BEZ9-F1
#
_entry.id   AF-A0A1Y4BEZ9-F1
#
_cell.length_a   1.000
_cell.length_b   1.000
_cell.length_c   1.000
_cell.angle_alpha   90.00
_cell.angle_beta   90.00
_cell.angle_gamma   90.00
#
_symmetry.space_group_name_H-M   'P 1'
#
loop_
_entity.id
_entity.type
_entity.pdbx_description
1 polymer ?
#
loop_
_entity_poly.entity_id
_entity_poly.type
_entity_poly.pdbx_seq_one_letter_code
_entity_poly.pdbx_strand_id
1 'polypeptide(L)'
;MWIKKFPVSSSFSPVPRRRTAKPFGYFQGECSEVGMYLAMSRVAHREGYPEIGLYWEKAAYEEAEHAAKFAELLGEVLTDSTKKNLEMRVDAENGATAGKFELAKKAKELNLDAIHDTVHEMARDEARHGKAFAGLLKRYFG
;
A
#
# COMPACT_ATOMS: atom_id res chain seq x y z
N MET A 1 -45.41 16.28 4.56
CA MET A 1 -44.89 15.16 3.76
C MET A 1 -44.91 15.59 2.30
N TRP A 2 -43.83 16.25 1.84
CA TRP A 2 -43.78 16.96 0.56
C TRP A 2 -43.08 16.12 -0.50
N ILE A 3 -43.73 16.01 -1.67
CA ILE A 3 -43.15 15.51 -2.92
C ILE A 3 -42.77 16.74 -3.76
N LYS A 4 -41.59 16.77 -4.37
CA LYS A 4 -41.38 17.22 -5.76
C LYS A 4 -40.02 16.77 -6.32
N LYS A 5 -40.08 16.26 -7.55
CA LYS A 5 -39.02 15.73 -8.42
C LYS A 5 -38.09 16.84 -8.94
N PHE A 6 -36.85 16.50 -9.26
CA PHE A 6 -36.06 17.18 -10.30
C PHE A 6 -35.77 16.21 -11.46
N PRO A 7 -35.88 16.64 -12.73
CA PRO A 7 -35.49 15.82 -13.88
C PRO A 7 -34.05 16.14 -14.29
N VAL A 8 -33.27 15.11 -14.62
CA VAL A 8 -32.14 15.27 -15.55
C VAL A 8 -32.19 14.12 -16.54
N SER A 9 -32.71 14.43 -17.73
CA SER A 9 -32.55 13.63 -18.93
C SER A 9 -31.11 13.78 -19.44
N SER A 10 -30.41 12.66 -19.67
CA SER A 10 -29.91 12.32 -21.02
C SER A 10 -28.95 11.14 -20.97
N SER A 11 -29.12 10.26 -21.96
CA SER A 11 -28.26 9.14 -22.35
C SER A 11 -28.19 7.94 -21.40
N PHE A 12 -29.00 6.94 -21.75
CA PHE A 12 -28.64 5.54 -21.58
C PHE A 12 -27.19 5.31 -22.06
N SER A 13 -26.37 4.73 -21.20
CA SER A 13 -25.24 3.89 -21.59
C SER A 13 -25.06 2.85 -20.48
N PRO A 14 -25.59 1.63 -20.63
CA PRO A 14 -25.47 0.60 -19.61
C PRO A 14 -24.18 -0.19 -19.82
N VAL A 15 -23.03 0.47 -19.72
CA VAL A 15 -21.73 -0.20 -19.52
C VAL A 15 -20.85 0.76 -18.70
N PRO A 16 -20.43 0.42 -17.48
CA PRO A 16 -19.32 1.14 -16.86
C PRO A 16 -18.12 0.92 -17.78
N ARG A 17 -17.59 1.99 -18.38
CA ARG A 17 -16.34 1.93 -19.14
C ARG A 17 -15.33 1.16 -18.29
N ARG A 18 -14.88 0.00 -18.77
CA ARG A 18 -13.72 -0.71 -18.23
C ARG A 18 -12.61 0.32 -18.06
N ARG A 19 -12.33 0.78 -16.84
CA ARG A 19 -11.08 1.47 -16.55
C ARG A 19 -10.01 0.39 -16.52
N THR A 20 -9.54 -0.01 -17.70
CA THR A 20 -8.38 -0.90 -17.86
C THR A 20 -7.06 -0.13 -17.90
N ALA A 21 -7.08 1.18 -17.66
CA ALA A 21 -5.87 1.98 -17.54
C ALA A 21 -5.52 2.14 -16.05
N LYS A 22 -4.32 1.70 -15.65
CA LYS A 22 -3.74 1.90 -14.31
C LYS A 22 -3.86 3.41 -13.98
N PRO A 23 -4.69 3.82 -13.01
CA PRO A 23 -4.97 5.25 -12.75
C PRO A 23 -3.84 5.95 -11.95
N PHE A 24 -2.72 5.26 -11.76
CA PHE A 24 -1.55 5.70 -11.01
C PHE A 24 -0.31 5.68 -11.92
N GLY A 25 0.73 6.48 -11.61
CA GLY A 25 2.02 6.39 -12.31
C GLY A 25 2.58 4.96 -12.24
N TYR A 26 3.40 4.55 -13.21
CA TYR A 26 3.80 3.15 -13.41
C TYR A 26 4.21 2.44 -12.10
N PHE A 27 5.18 2.99 -11.36
CA PHE A 27 5.61 2.46 -10.05
C PHE A 27 4.46 2.28 -9.06
N GLN A 28 3.64 3.32 -8.86
CA GLN A 28 2.52 3.29 -7.92
C GLN A 28 1.43 2.30 -8.37
N GLY A 29 1.22 2.15 -9.68
CA GLY A 29 0.33 1.17 -10.27
C GLY A 29 0.75 -0.25 -9.89
N GLU A 30 2.01 -0.60 -10.14
CA GLU A 30 2.55 -1.92 -9.80
C GLU A 30 2.50 -2.18 -8.29
N CYS A 31 2.93 -1.23 -7.43
CA CYS A 31 2.83 -1.37 -5.98
C CYS A 31 1.39 -1.59 -5.48
N SER A 32 0.40 -0.99 -6.15
CA SER A 32 -1.00 -1.15 -5.78
C SER A 32 -1.49 -2.57 -6.10
N GLU A 33 -1.05 -3.14 -7.21
CA GLU A 33 -1.40 -4.51 -7.61
C GLU A 33 -0.82 -5.55 -6.65
N VAL A 34 0.39 -5.35 -6.10
CA VAL A 34 0.95 -6.22 -5.04
C VAL A 34 -0.02 -6.32 -3.85
N GLY A 35 -0.46 -5.18 -3.32
CA GLY A 35 -1.39 -5.17 -2.18
C GLY A 35 -2.76 -5.76 -2.52
N MET A 36 -3.27 -5.49 -3.73
CA MET A 36 -4.54 -6.04 -4.21
C MET A 36 -4.48 -7.56 -4.34
N TYR A 37 -3.45 -8.10 -4.99
CA TYR A 37 -3.32 -9.55 -5.19
C TYR A 37 -3.10 -10.30 -3.87
N LEU A 38 -2.33 -9.77 -2.92
CA LEU A 38 -2.23 -10.37 -1.58
C LEU A 38 -3.57 -10.36 -0.83
N ALA A 39 -4.35 -9.28 -0.94
CA ALA A 39 -5.69 -9.23 -0.35
C ALA A 39 -6.65 -10.24 -1.02
N MET A 40 -6.61 -10.35 -2.34
CA MET A 40 -7.40 -11.31 -3.12
C MET A 40 -7.01 -12.76 -2.81
N SER A 41 -5.71 -13.06 -2.66
CA SER A 41 -5.23 -14.36 -2.19
C SER A 41 -5.88 -14.76 -0.86
N ARG A 42 -5.85 -13.85 0.12
CA ARG A 42 -6.48 -14.09 1.43
C ARG A 42 -7.98 -14.36 1.32
N VAL A 43 -8.69 -13.76 0.35
CA VAL A 43 -10.10 -14.07 0.07
C VAL A 43 -10.24 -15.47 -0.51
N ALA A 44 -9.48 -15.82 -1.57
CA ALA A 44 -9.51 -17.15 -2.18
C ALA A 44 -9.27 -18.27 -1.16
N HIS A 45 -8.28 -18.10 -0.27
CA HIS A 45 -8.01 -19.09 0.77
C HIS A 45 -9.18 -19.26 1.75
N ARG A 46 -9.86 -18.18 2.15
CA ARG A 46 -11.05 -18.25 3.01
C ARG A 46 -12.25 -18.91 2.33
N GLU A 47 -12.37 -18.76 1.02
CA GLU A 47 -13.43 -19.36 0.22
C GLU A 47 -13.14 -20.82 -0.20
N GLY A 48 -11.94 -21.34 0.08
CA GLY A 48 -11.56 -22.71 -0.25
C GLY A 48 -11.00 -22.90 -1.66
N TYR A 49 -10.47 -21.85 -2.28
CA TYR A 49 -9.80 -21.89 -3.59
C TYR A 49 -8.28 -21.75 -3.47
N PRO A 50 -7.56 -22.78 -2.96
CA PRO A 50 -6.13 -22.67 -2.65
C PRO A 50 -5.26 -22.42 -3.87
N GLU A 51 -5.58 -23.00 -5.03
CA GLU A 51 -4.81 -22.80 -6.26
C GLU A 51 -4.87 -21.34 -6.74
N ILE A 52 -6.05 -20.72 -6.69
CA ILE A 52 -6.24 -19.32 -7.05
C ILE A 52 -5.49 -18.42 -6.08
N GLY A 53 -5.56 -18.73 -4.77
CA GLY A 53 -4.83 -18.00 -3.73
C GLY A 53 -3.32 -18.01 -3.97
N LEU A 54 -2.75 -19.19 -4.19
CA LEU A 54 -1.33 -19.36 -4.49
C LEU A 54 -0.91 -18.65 -5.79
N TYR A 55 -1.76 -18.68 -6.81
CA TYR A 55 -1.46 -17.96 -8.05
C TYR A 55 -1.47 -16.43 -7.86
N TRP A 56 -2.40 -15.89 -7.06
CA TRP A 56 -2.39 -14.46 -6.73
C TRP A 56 -1.17 -14.06 -5.89
N GLU A 57 -0.69 -14.91 -4.99
CA GLU A 57 0.57 -14.65 -4.28
C GLU A 57 1.75 -14.60 -5.23
N LYS A 58 1.82 -15.55 -6.18
CA LYS A 58 2.85 -15.52 -7.22
C LYS A 58 2.78 -14.24 -8.05
N ALA A 59 1.58 -13.88 -8.51
CA ALA A 59 1.38 -12.65 -9.28
C ALA A 59 1.80 -11.40 -8.47
N ALA A 60 1.51 -11.35 -7.17
CA ALA A 60 1.95 -10.24 -6.31
C ALA A 60 3.48 -10.09 -6.28
N TYR A 61 4.24 -11.19 -6.28
CA TYR A 61 5.70 -11.13 -6.37
C TYR A 61 6.19 -10.69 -7.75
N GLU A 62 5.50 -11.06 -8.83
CA GLU A 62 5.82 -10.60 -10.19
C GLU A 62 5.57 -9.09 -10.33
N GLU A 63 4.46 -8.55 -9.81
CA GLU A 63 4.23 -7.09 -9.82
C GLU A 63 5.18 -6.32 -8.89
N ALA A 64 5.64 -6.94 -7.80
CA ALA A 64 6.69 -6.34 -6.96
C ALA A 64 8.01 -6.19 -7.73
N GLU A 65 8.31 -7.14 -8.62
CA GLU A 65 9.46 -7.08 -9.52
C GLU A 65 9.28 -5.97 -10.57
N HIS A 66 8.09 -5.85 -11.16
CA HIS A 66 7.77 -4.76 -12.08
C HIS A 66 7.92 -3.38 -11.40
N ALA A 67 7.43 -3.25 -10.16
CA ALA A 67 7.59 -2.04 -9.37
C ALA A 67 9.08 -1.70 -9.15
N ALA A 68 9.89 -2.69 -8.79
CA ALA A 68 11.34 -2.49 -8.59
C ALA A 68 12.02 -1.97 -9.87
N LYS A 69 11.73 -2.58 -11.03
CA LYS A 69 12.26 -2.12 -12.33
C LYS A 69 11.86 -0.68 -12.64
N PHE A 70 10.61 -0.30 -12.39
CA PHE A 70 10.19 1.09 -12.61
C PHE A 70 10.86 2.06 -11.63
N ALA A 71 11.04 1.67 -10.37
CA ALA A 71 11.76 2.49 -9.39
C ALA A 71 13.22 2.75 -9.82
N GLU A 72 13.90 1.74 -10.36
CA GLU A 72 15.25 1.86 -10.90
C GLU A 72 15.30 2.73 -12.16
N LEU A 73 14.40 2.50 -13.13
CA LEU A 73 14.40 3.21 -14.40
C LEU A 73 14.01 4.69 -14.27
N LEU A 74 13.07 5.01 -13.36
CA LEU A 74 12.59 6.37 -13.14
C LEU A 74 13.47 7.14 -12.16
N GLY A 75 14.06 6.46 -11.16
CA GLY A 75 14.93 7.08 -10.16
C GLY A 75 14.22 8.10 -9.25
N GLU A 76 12.89 8.05 -9.16
CA GLU A 76 12.10 9.05 -8.41
C GLU A 76 11.97 8.74 -6.92
N VAL A 77 12.05 7.45 -6.54
CA VAL A 77 11.77 6.96 -5.18
C VAL A 77 13.01 6.39 -4.46
N LEU A 78 14.13 6.29 -5.18
CA LEU A 78 15.40 5.78 -4.69
C LEU A 78 16.56 6.49 -5.41
N THR A 79 17.77 6.30 -4.92
CA THR A 79 19.01 6.76 -5.54
C THR A 79 19.92 5.60 -5.90
N ASP A 80 21.02 5.88 -6.59
CA ASP A 80 22.09 4.92 -6.91
C ASP A 80 23.02 4.59 -5.72
N SER A 81 22.82 5.24 -4.55
CA SER A 81 23.68 5.09 -3.37
C SER A 81 22.99 4.34 -2.25
N THR A 82 23.55 3.19 -1.85
CA THR A 82 23.07 2.41 -0.71
C THR A 82 23.01 3.24 0.58
N LYS A 83 24.04 4.07 0.83
CA LYS A 83 24.06 4.96 2.01
C LYS A 83 22.88 5.93 1.97
N LYS A 84 22.68 6.60 0.84
CA LYS A 84 21.63 7.60 0.71
C LYS A 84 20.23 6.97 0.81
N ASN A 85 20.04 5.81 0.21
CA ASN A 85 18.81 5.04 0.35
C ASN A 85 18.55 4.64 1.80
N LEU A 86 19.56 4.20 2.55
CA LEU A 86 19.42 3.90 3.98
C LEU A 86 19.04 5.14 4.80
N GLU A 87 19.69 6.29 4.57
CA GLU A 87 19.31 7.56 5.21
C GLU A 87 17.84 7.91 4.95
N MET A 88 17.42 7.88 3.68
CA MET A 88 16.04 8.14 3.28
C MET A 88 15.04 7.16 3.92
N ARG A 89 15.40 5.87 4.03
CA ARG A 89 14.53 4.88 4.68
C ARG A 89 14.44 5.09 6.19
N VAL A 90 15.52 5.44 6.88
CA VAL A 90 15.47 5.79 8.31
C VAL A 90 14.49 6.94 8.54
N ASP A 91 14.59 8.01 7.75
CA ASP A 91 13.70 9.16 7.87
C ASP A 91 12.25 8.80 7.54
N ALA A 92 12.04 8.01 6.49
CA ALA A 92 10.71 7.54 6.09
C ALA A 92 10.04 6.68 7.17
N GLU A 93 10.77 5.74 7.80
CA GLU A 93 10.21 4.89 8.85
C GLU A 93 9.87 5.68 10.12
N ASN A 94 10.69 6.67 10.48
CA ASN A 94 10.38 7.56 11.60
C ASN A 94 9.09 8.36 11.37
N GLY A 95 8.93 8.92 10.16
CA GLY A 95 7.70 9.61 9.76
C GLY A 95 6.48 8.69 9.71
N ALA A 96 6.63 7.49 9.14
CA ALA A 96 5.56 6.50 9.06
C ALA A 96 5.13 6.00 10.43
N THR A 97 6.08 5.79 11.35
CA THR A 97 5.80 5.43 12.75
C THR A 97 4.91 6.48 13.40
N ALA A 98 5.31 7.76 13.35
CA ALA A 98 4.54 8.85 13.94
C ALA A 98 3.14 8.96 13.32
N GLY A 99 3.03 8.94 11.99
CA GLY A 99 1.74 9.02 11.30
C GLY A 99 0.79 7.87 11.65
N LYS A 100 1.31 6.63 11.78
CA LYS A 100 0.50 5.48 12.17
C LYS A 100 0.07 5.53 13.63
N PHE A 101 0.91 6.03 14.54
CA PHE A 101 0.49 6.24 15.94
C PHE A 101 -0.66 7.25 16.05
N GLU A 102 -0.59 8.37 15.34
CA GLU A 102 -1.69 9.36 15.31
C GLU A 102 -2.96 8.78 14.69
N LEU A 103 -2.84 8.00 13.61
CA LEU A 103 -3.98 7.33 13.00
C LEU A 103 -4.62 6.30 13.94
N ALA A 104 -3.82 5.47 14.63
CA ALA A 104 -4.31 4.51 15.60
C ALA A 104 -5.04 5.21 16.75
N LYS A 105 -4.46 6.28 17.30
CA LYS A 105 -5.09 7.09 18.36
C LYS A 105 -6.44 7.63 17.91
N LYS A 106 -6.52 8.22 16.70
CA LYS A 106 -7.79 8.71 16.14
C LYS A 106 -8.80 7.58 15.91
N ALA A 107 -8.36 6.41 15.44
CA ALA A 107 -9.23 5.25 15.30
C ALA A 107 -9.82 4.82 16.66
N LYS A 108 -9.02 4.87 17.73
CA LYS A 108 -9.50 4.57 19.08
C LYS A 108 -10.51 5.58 19.59
N GLU A 109 -10.27 6.87 19.38
CA GLU A 109 -11.22 7.94 19.73
C GLU A 109 -12.56 7.80 19.01
N LEU A 110 -12.56 7.22 17.79
CA LEU A 110 -13.75 6.94 17.00
C LEU A 110 -14.37 5.55 17.27
N ASN A 111 -13.84 4.79 18.24
CA ASN A 111 -14.26 3.42 18.56
C ASN A 111 -14.15 2.43 17.38
N LEU A 112 -13.15 2.62 16.52
CA LEU A 112 -12.84 1.75 15.38
C LEU A 112 -11.75 0.74 15.77
N ASP A 113 -12.06 -0.15 16.71
CA ASP A 113 -11.05 -1.01 17.37
C ASP A 113 -10.24 -1.88 16.41
N ALA A 114 -10.89 -2.50 15.40
CA ALA A 114 -10.19 -3.32 14.41
C ALA A 114 -9.14 -2.52 13.60
N ILE A 115 -9.44 -1.25 13.30
CA ILE A 115 -8.51 -0.34 12.61
C ILE A 115 -7.41 0.10 13.57
N HIS A 116 -7.75 0.46 14.81
CA HIS A 116 -6.78 0.80 15.84
C HIS A 116 -5.74 -0.32 16.02
N ASP A 117 -6.20 -1.55 16.26
CA ASP A 117 -5.31 -2.67 16.58
C ASP A 117 -4.37 -2.97 15.41
N THR A 118 -4.91 -3.02 14.19
CA THR A 118 -4.13 -3.25 12.97
C THR A 118 -3.09 -2.15 12.74
N VAL A 119 -3.51 -0.87 12.81
CA VAL A 119 -2.60 0.25 12.54
C VAL A 119 -1.57 0.42 13.65
N HIS A 120 -1.93 0.10 14.90
CA HIS A 120 -0.99 0.13 16.02
C HIS A 120 0.09 -0.96 15.87
N GLU A 121 -0.27 -2.17 15.43
CA GLU A 121 0.70 -3.21 15.08
C GLU A 121 1.65 -2.73 13.97
N MET A 122 1.11 -2.18 12.88
CA MET A 122 1.93 -1.61 11.79
C MET A 122 2.86 -0.50 12.29
N ALA A 123 2.45 0.35 13.24
CA ALA A 123 3.31 1.37 13.83
C ALA A 123 4.51 0.77 14.57
N ARG A 124 4.34 -0.39 15.22
CA ARG A 124 5.44 -1.11 15.88
C ARG A 124 6.40 -1.72 14.86
N ASP A 125 5.88 -2.20 13.74
CA ASP A 125 6.70 -2.70 12.64
C ASP A 125 7.57 -1.59 12.05
N GLU A 126 7.02 -0.40 11.78
CA GLU A 126 7.85 0.70 11.26
C GLU A 126 8.90 1.17 12.27
N ALA A 127 8.58 1.17 13.56
CA ALA A 127 9.58 1.46 14.59
C ALA A 127 10.72 0.41 14.60
N ARG A 128 10.39 -0.86 14.36
CA ARG A 128 11.37 -1.95 14.24
C ARG A 128 12.20 -1.81 12.96
N HIS A 129 11.57 -1.50 11.83
CA HIS A 129 12.25 -1.24 10.55
C HIS A 129 13.21 -0.05 10.66
N GLY A 130 12.75 1.08 11.21
CA GLY A 130 13.58 2.27 11.42
C GLY A 130 14.81 2.00 12.29
N LYS A 131 14.65 1.25 13.39
CA LYS A 131 15.77 0.81 14.23
C LYS A 131 16.75 -0.09 13.48
N ALA A 132 16.24 -1.02 12.67
CA ALA A 132 17.09 -1.90 11.87
C ALA A 132 17.89 -1.11 10.83
N PHE A 133 17.25 -0.22 10.07
CA PHE A 133 17.93 0.62 9.07
C PHE A 133 18.94 1.58 9.70
N ALA A 134 18.61 2.19 10.84
CA ALA A 134 19.54 3.05 11.56
C ALA A 134 20.78 2.28 12.06
N GLY A 135 20.57 1.05 12.53
CA GLY A 135 21.65 0.15 12.93
C GLY A 135 22.57 -0.23 11.76
N LEU A 136 22.00 -0.54 10.60
CA LEU A 136 22.76 -0.84 9.37
C LEU A 136 23.52 0.39 8.87
N LEU A 137 22.87 1.56 8.80
CA LEU A 137 23.49 2.81 8.39
C LEU A 137 24.72 3.14 9.25
N LYS A 138 24.58 3.05 10.57
CA LYS A 138 25.70 3.27 11.51
C LYS A 138 26.81 2.24 11.32
N ARG A 139 26.47 0.95 11.14
CA ARG A 139 27.46 -0.12 11.02
C ARG A 139 28.35 0.02 9.78
N TYR A 140 27.77 0.43 8.65
CA TYR A 140 28.47 0.41 7.36
C TYR A 140 28.95 1.80 6.90
N PHE A 141 28.40 2.90 7.44
CA PHE A 141 28.64 4.25 6.92
C PHE A 141 28.82 5.36 7.98
N GLY A 142 28.83 5.01 9.27
CA GLY A 142 28.92 5.95 10.40
C GLY A 142 30.15 5.77 11.28
#